data_AF-C9MUS2-F1
#
_entry.id   AF-C9MUS2-F1
#
_cell.length_a   1.000
_cell.length_b   1.000
_cell.length_c   1.000
_cell.angle_alpha   90.00
_cell.angle_beta   90.00
_cell.angle_gamma   90.00
#
_symmetry.space_group_name_H-M   'P 1'
#
loop_
_entity.id
_entity.type
_entity.pdbx_description
1 polymer ?
#
loop_
_entity_poly.entity_id
_entity_poly.type
_entity_poly.pdbx_seq_one_letter_code
_entity_poly.pdbx_strand_id
1 'polypeptide(L)'
;MKLKNFKFRNIFFCCFLLLVSMLSFGQNKKSDEIILTDDGVILDLKGTFKINWDKSDSDVPCSAIEYGEMLFYPDNKDIVNGKAMVLRLRDFDYNNPDIYENNENYEKEAAKEEKIITETLKKNFPEEYQKMQKIRKGKFEVPATVKIKKVLPYTECDFTTVYAYATELKRVAGAKSKITEIKTKKSKDFEEEFSNLNEPFDLKKYEISSKDGYTNLREKPTTNSRIVSKMDNRTVVKYITKSGDWYYIFDVEYPDESNKLTKTKEYRGFIHKSQLKKYTD
;
A
#
# COMPACT_ATOMS: atom_id res chain seq x y z
N MET A 1 27.61 -70.82 -38.94
CA MET A 1 26.32 -70.14 -38.70
C MET A 1 26.16 -69.98 -37.20
N LYS A 2 26.59 -68.84 -36.67
CA LYS A 2 26.72 -68.58 -35.21
C LYS A 2 25.92 -67.32 -34.85
N LEU A 3 25.24 -67.43 -33.71
CA LEU A 3 24.39 -66.48 -33.00
C LEU A 3 25.02 -65.09 -32.76
N LYS A 4 24.11 -64.13 -32.50
CA LYS A 4 24.18 -62.87 -31.72
C LYS A 4 23.86 -61.65 -32.62
N ASN A 5 22.92 -60.75 -32.34
CA ASN A 5 22.41 -60.24 -31.07
C ASN A 5 20.95 -59.80 -31.18
N PHE A 6 20.09 -60.40 -30.36
CA PHE A 6 18.84 -59.78 -29.91
C PHE A 6 19.18 -59.09 -28.60
N LYS A 7 19.17 -57.75 -28.50
CA LYS A 7 19.02 -57.02 -27.23
C LYS A 7 19.18 -55.50 -27.32
N PHE A 8 18.39 -54.84 -26.46
CA PHE A 8 18.52 -53.50 -25.91
C PHE A 8 18.33 -52.31 -26.85
N ARG A 9 17.07 -52.02 -27.22
CA ARG A 9 16.74 -50.63 -27.56
C ARG A 9 15.42 -50.07 -27.04
N ASN A 10 14.51 -50.90 -26.51
CA ASN A 10 13.18 -50.41 -26.07
C ASN A 10 12.84 -50.60 -24.59
N ILE A 11 13.73 -51.09 -23.72
CA ILE A 11 13.46 -51.18 -22.27
C ILE A 11 14.03 -49.97 -21.50
N PHE A 12 15.05 -49.31 -22.02
CA PHE A 12 15.65 -48.14 -21.36
C PHE A 12 14.74 -46.91 -21.38
N PHE A 13 13.84 -46.80 -22.36
CA PHE A 13 12.94 -45.65 -22.48
C PHE A 13 11.73 -45.74 -21.53
N CYS A 14 11.24 -46.95 -21.20
CA CYS A 14 10.13 -47.12 -20.27
C CYS A 14 10.57 -47.09 -18.79
N CYS A 15 11.78 -47.56 -18.46
CA CYS A 15 12.28 -47.47 -17.08
C CYS A 15 12.71 -46.05 -16.69
N PHE A 16 13.14 -45.21 -17.65
CA PHE A 16 13.49 -43.82 -17.37
C PHE A 16 12.26 -42.95 -17.12
N LEU A 17 11.13 -43.23 -17.77
CA LEU A 17 9.86 -42.52 -17.54
C LEU A 17 9.16 -42.92 -16.22
N LEU A 18 9.43 -44.12 -15.69
CA LEU A 18 8.91 -44.54 -14.38
C LEU A 18 9.77 -44.08 -13.21
N LEU A 19 11.07 -43.83 -13.40
CA LEU A 19 11.96 -43.32 -12.34
C LEU A 19 11.82 -41.81 -12.08
N VAL A 20 11.28 -41.04 -13.02
CA VAL A 20 10.97 -39.61 -12.80
C VAL A 20 9.65 -39.40 -12.05
N SER A 21 8.89 -40.48 -11.79
CA SER A 21 7.58 -40.40 -11.12
C SER A 21 7.62 -40.54 -9.59
N MET A 22 8.78 -40.74 -8.95
CA MET A 22 8.84 -41.16 -7.53
C MET A 22 9.89 -40.44 -6.66
N LEU A 23 10.60 -39.41 -7.14
CA LEU A 23 11.52 -38.64 -6.30
C LEU A 23 11.39 -37.13 -6.53
N SER A 24 10.28 -36.61 -6.06
CA SER A 24 10.24 -35.27 -5.46
C SER A 24 9.25 -35.36 -4.30
N PHE A 25 9.65 -36.10 -3.27
CA PHE A 25 9.00 -36.01 -1.97
C PHE A 25 9.05 -34.55 -1.55
N GLY A 26 7.86 -33.96 -1.48
CA GLY A 26 7.66 -32.65 -0.91
C GLY A 26 8.05 -32.68 0.56
N GLN A 27 8.72 -31.62 0.98
CA GLN A 27 8.47 -30.84 2.19
C GLN A 27 9.72 -29.98 2.43
N ASN A 28 9.72 -28.77 1.89
CA ASN A 28 9.82 -27.54 2.67
C ASN A 28 10.05 -26.36 1.72
N LYS A 29 8.95 -25.73 1.31
CA LYS A 29 8.91 -24.28 1.29
C LYS A 29 7.68 -23.88 2.09
N LYS A 30 7.89 -23.61 3.38
CA LYS A 30 7.10 -22.63 4.10
C LYS A 30 7.30 -21.31 3.39
N SER A 31 6.38 -20.99 2.50
CA SER A 31 6.09 -19.61 2.13
C SER A 31 4.58 -19.50 2.11
N ASP A 32 3.97 -19.35 3.29
CA ASP A 32 2.65 -18.74 3.45
C ASP A 32 2.73 -17.27 2.99
N GLU A 33 3.12 -17.03 1.76
CA GLU A 33 2.86 -15.78 1.07
C GLU A 33 1.62 -16.05 0.25
N ILE A 34 0.51 -15.52 0.74
CA ILE A 34 -0.74 -15.47 0.01
C ILE A 34 -0.47 -14.60 -1.21
N ILE A 35 -0.23 -15.25 -2.35
CA ILE A 35 -0.17 -14.59 -3.65
C ILE A 35 -1.57 -14.03 -3.92
N LEU A 36 -1.69 -12.71 -3.89
CA LEU A 36 -2.93 -11.99 -4.16
C LEU A 36 -3.20 -11.97 -5.67
N THR A 37 -4.16 -12.74 -6.17
CA THR A 37 -4.58 -12.66 -7.59
C THR A 37 -6.06 -12.29 -7.70
N ASP A 38 -6.28 -11.01 -8.03
CA ASP A 38 -7.38 -10.38 -8.79
C ASP A 38 -7.02 -8.89 -8.98
N ASP A 39 -6.05 -8.59 -9.85
CA ASP A 39 -5.37 -7.29 -10.07
C ASP A 39 -4.86 -6.54 -8.81
N GLY A 40 -5.19 -6.97 -7.59
CA GLY A 40 -4.84 -6.42 -6.28
C GLY A 40 -5.58 -5.13 -5.89
N VAL A 41 -6.47 -4.59 -6.72
CA VAL A 41 -7.12 -3.29 -6.44
C VAL A 41 -8.23 -3.47 -5.40
N ILE A 42 -8.05 -2.83 -4.24
CA ILE A 42 -8.98 -2.87 -3.09
C ILE A 42 -9.92 -1.66 -3.06
N LEU A 43 -9.53 -0.53 -3.66
CA LEU A 43 -10.33 0.69 -3.76
C LEU A 43 -10.08 1.37 -5.12
N ASP A 44 -11.14 1.84 -5.77
CA ASP A 44 -11.12 2.71 -6.95
C ASP A 44 -11.83 4.01 -6.58
N LEU A 45 -11.06 5.08 -6.41
CA LEU A 45 -11.51 6.30 -5.76
C LEU A 45 -11.44 7.48 -6.72
N LYS A 46 -12.44 8.35 -6.65
CA LYS A 46 -12.41 9.70 -7.21
C LYS A 46 -12.15 10.71 -6.09
N GLY A 47 -11.39 11.77 -6.39
CA GLY A 47 -11.01 12.76 -5.40
C GLY A 47 -10.19 13.90 -5.99
N THR A 48 -9.52 14.64 -5.12
CA THR A 48 -8.56 15.69 -5.50
C THR A 48 -7.14 15.22 -5.23
N PHE A 49 -6.33 15.14 -6.28
CA PHE A 49 -4.88 14.97 -6.14
C PHE A 49 -4.22 16.32 -5.89
N LYS A 50 -3.29 16.35 -4.93
CA LYS A 50 -2.48 17.52 -4.58
C LYS A 50 -1.02 17.12 -4.41
N ILE A 51 -0.12 17.99 -4.86
CA ILE A 51 1.32 17.85 -4.61
C ILE A 51 1.95 19.24 -4.55
N ASN A 52 2.92 19.40 -3.66
CA ASN A 52 3.71 20.62 -3.52
C ASN A 52 5.14 20.34 -3.96
N TRP A 53 5.88 21.37 -4.37
CA TRP A 53 7.29 21.23 -4.73
C TRP A 53 8.06 22.47 -4.31
N ASP A 54 9.33 22.30 -3.96
CA ASP A 54 10.24 23.39 -3.62
C ASP A 54 11.65 23.06 -4.11
N LYS A 55 12.05 23.69 -5.21
CA LYS A 55 13.39 23.58 -5.81
C LYS A 55 14.36 24.63 -5.26
N SER A 56 13.97 25.35 -4.21
CA SER A 56 14.77 26.46 -3.67
C SER A 56 15.78 26.06 -2.62
N ASP A 57 15.56 24.93 -1.97
CA ASP A 57 16.35 24.51 -0.83
C ASP A 57 17.44 23.53 -1.29
N SER A 58 18.69 23.98 -1.23
CA SER A 58 19.87 23.22 -1.64
C SER A 58 20.50 22.41 -0.50
N ASP A 59 20.05 22.64 0.74
CA ASP A 59 20.62 22.05 1.96
C ASP A 59 19.72 20.95 2.54
N VAL A 60 18.50 20.77 2.00
CA VAL A 60 17.76 19.53 2.19
C VAL A 60 18.47 18.47 1.32
N PRO A 61 18.90 17.34 1.90
CA PRO A 61 19.71 16.33 1.20
C PRO A 61 19.04 15.93 -0.11
N CYS A 62 19.79 15.34 -1.05
CA CYS A 62 19.29 14.79 -2.31
C CYS A 62 18.15 13.72 -2.16
N SER A 63 17.70 13.45 -0.93
CA SER A 63 16.55 12.64 -0.54
C SER A 63 15.30 13.48 -0.16
N ALA A 64 15.40 14.80 -0.18
CA ALA A 64 14.30 15.73 0.03
C ALA A 64 13.62 16.06 -1.29
N ILE A 65 12.83 15.08 -1.73
CA ILE A 65 11.74 15.16 -2.69
C ILE A 65 11.57 16.57 -3.30
N GLU A 66 12.17 16.82 -4.48
CA GLU A 66 11.94 18.07 -5.24
C GLU A 66 10.45 18.31 -5.40
N TYR A 67 9.69 17.21 -5.53
CA TYR A 67 8.24 17.13 -5.45
C TYR A 67 7.84 16.45 -4.14
N GLY A 68 7.26 17.18 -3.20
CA GLY A 68 6.81 16.68 -1.90
C GLY A 68 5.75 15.58 -1.99
N GLU A 69 5.12 15.28 -0.84
CA GLU A 69 4.20 14.14 -0.76
C GLU A 69 3.02 14.24 -1.73
N MET A 70 2.71 13.10 -2.37
CA MET A 70 1.55 12.94 -3.23
C MET A 70 0.30 12.75 -2.38
N LEU A 71 -0.46 13.82 -2.15
CA LEU A 71 -1.67 13.79 -1.33
C LEU A 71 -2.90 13.53 -2.18
N PHE A 72 -3.77 12.63 -1.73
CA PHE A 72 -5.05 12.38 -2.36
C PHE A 72 -6.19 12.52 -1.37
N TYR A 73 -7.16 13.37 -1.70
CA TYR A 73 -8.35 13.63 -0.90
C TYR A 73 -9.55 12.95 -1.57
N PRO A 74 -10.02 11.80 -1.06
CA PRO A 74 -11.18 11.13 -1.63
C PRO A 74 -12.44 12.02 -1.57
N ASP A 75 -13.27 11.99 -2.62
CA ASP A 75 -14.57 12.70 -2.62
C ASP A 75 -15.47 12.17 -1.49
N ASN A 76 -15.41 10.86 -1.25
CA ASN A 76 -16.07 10.24 -0.11
C ASN A 76 -15.25 10.48 1.17
N LYS A 77 -15.61 11.51 1.93
CA LYS A 77 -14.94 11.91 3.18
C LYS A 77 -14.95 10.83 4.26
N ASP A 78 -15.82 9.83 4.15
CA ASP A 78 -15.81 8.69 5.06
C ASP A 78 -14.53 7.84 4.92
N ILE A 79 -13.92 7.85 3.73
CA ILE A 79 -12.63 7.24 3.46
C ILE A 79 -11.60 8.12 4.14
N VAL A 80 -10.90 7.56 5.13
CA VAL A 80 -9.90 8.24 5.97
C VAL A 80 -10.41 9.51 6.69
N ASN A 81 -11.70 9.55 7.05
CA ASN A 81 -12.30 10.59 7.91
C ASN A 81 -11.99 12.04 7.47
N GLY A 82 -12.04 12.30 6.17
CA GLY A 82 -11.84 13.62 5.57
C GLY A 82 -10.38 14.04 5.43
N LYS A 83 -9.42 13.19 5.84
CA LYS A 83 -7.99 13.44 5.69
C LYS A 83 -7.47 13.03 4.32
N ALA A 84 -6.22 13.37 4.03
CA ALA A 84 -5.54 12.91 2.83
C ALA A 84 -5.03 11.48 3.02
N MET A 85 -4.98 10.73 1.93
CA MET A 85 -4.12 9.56 1.80
C MET A 85 -2.79 10.02 1.19
N VAL A 86 -1.67 9.61 1.77
CA VAL A 86 -0.36 9.81 1.15
C VAL A 86 -0.12 8.68 0.17
N LEU A 87 -0.09 9.00 -1.12
CA LEU A 87 0.10 8.02 -2.17
C LEU A 87 1.58 7.60 -2.24
N ARG A 88 1.79 6.30 -2.31
CA ARG A 88 3.05 5.67 -2.71
C ARG A 88 2.83 4.98 -4.03
N LEU A 89 3.74 5.16 -4.97
CA LEU A 89 3.59 4.63 -6.34
C LEU A 89 4.29 3.27 -6.53
N ARG A 90 4.82 2.71 -5.45
CA ARG A 90 5.37 1.37 -5.33
C ARG A 90 4.88 0.71 -4.06
N ASP A 91 4.98 -0.61 -4.01
CA ASP A 91 4.70 -1.33 -2.77
C ASP A 91 5.73 -0.93 -1.71
N PHE A 92 5.26 -0.86 -0.47
CA PHE A 92 6.02 -0.34 0.64
C PHE A 92 5.77 -1.15 1.90
N ASP A 93 6.81 -1.20 2.74
CA ASP A 93 6.76 -1.82 4.05
C ASP A 93 7.50 -0.93 5.06
N TYR A 94 6.75 -0.04 5.71
CA TYR A 94 7.27 0.84 6.77
C TYR A 94 7.70 0.08 8.02
N ASN A 95 7.31 -1.19 8.15
CA ASN A 95 7.67 -2.03 9.29
C ASN A 95 8.92 -2.87 9.00
N ASN A 96 9.55 -2.71 7.83
CA ASN A 96 10.79 -3.41 7.52
C ASN A 96 11.98 -2.64 8.13
N PRO A 97 12.64 -3.16 9.18
CA PRO A 97 13.77 -2.50 9.83
C PRO A 97 14.97 -2.31 8.89
N ASP A 98 15.13 -3.18 7.88
CA ASP A 98 16.26 -3.13 6.94
C ASP A 98 16.31 -1.82 6.11
N ILE A 99 15.17 -1.13 5.99
CA ILE A 99 15.06 0.15 5.27
C ILE A 99 15.63 1.31 6.10
N TYR A 100 15.50 1.25 7.44
CA TYR A 100 15.81 2.35 8.35
C TYR A 100 17.13 2.15 9.12
N GLU A 101 17.69 0.94 9.12
CA GLU A 101 18.96 0.65 9.80
C GLU A 101 20.20 1.22 9.07
N ASN A 102 20.10 1.54 7.78
CA ASN A 102 21.20 2.10 7.00
C ASN A 102 20.78 3.34 6.20
N ASN A 103 21.37 4.49 6.51
CA ASN A 103 21.10 5.77 5.85
C ASN A 103 21.33 5.72 4.32
N GLU A 104 22.28 4.92 3.84
CA GLU A 104 22.52 4.74 2.40
C GLU A 104 21.36 4.01 1.70
N ASN A 105 20.70 3.07 2.39
CA ASN A 105 19.51 2.40 1.84
C ASN A 105 18.34 3.38 1.78
N TYR A 106 18.14 4.18 2.82
CA TYR A 106 17.09 5.18 2.86
C TYR A 106 17.19 6.19 1.71
N GLU A 107 18.37 6.77 1.47
CA GLU A 107 18.58 7.72 0.36
C GLU A 107 18.32 7.08 -1.01
N LYS A 108 18.76 5.84 -1.23
CA LYS A 108 18.49 5.10 -2.47
C LYS A 108 16.99 4.86 -2.67
N GLU A 109 16.27 4.52 -1.61
CA GLU A 109 14.83 4.28 -1.64
C GLU A 109 14.03 5.57 -1.88
N ALA A 110 14.48 6.70 -1.32
CA ALA A 110 13.91 8.03 -1.58
C ALA A 110 14.11 8.46 -3.04
N ALA A 111 15.33 8.30 -3.57
CA ALA A 111 15.64 8.64 -4.97
C ALA A 111 14.82 7.80 -5.97
N LYS A 112 14.58 6.52 -5.66
CA LYS A 112 13.68 5.66 -6.46
C LYS A 112 12.25 6.20 -6.44
N GLU A 113 11.74 6.59 -5.28
CA GLU A 113 10.38 7.14 -5.16
C GLU A 113 10.24 8.42 -5.97
N GLU A 114 11.17 9.36 -5.82
CA GLU A 114 11.16 10.63 -6.56
C GLU A 114 11.19 10.43 -8.08
N LYS A 115 12.01 9.48 -8.56
CA LYS A 115 12.03 9.12 -9.98
C LYS A 115 10.66 8.64 -10.45
N ILE A 116 10.01 7.76 -9.68
CA ILE A 116 8.68 7.22 -10.02
C ILE A 116 7.62 8.32 -10.00
N ILE A 117 7.65 9.22 -9.01
CA ILE A 117 6.76 10.39 -8.95
C ILE A 117 6.95 11.25 -10.20
N THR A 118 8.19 11.59 -10.53
CA THR A 118 8.53 12.41 -11.69
C THR A 118 8.04 11.78 -13.00
N GLU A 119 8.30 10.49 -13.21
CA GLU A 119 7.83 9.76 -14.40
C GLU A 119 6.30 9.71 -14.48
N THR A 120 5.64 9.52 -13.33
CA THR A 120 4.18 9.51 -13.23
C THR A 120 3.58 10.87 -13.55
N LEU A 121 4.16 11.96 -13.03
CA LEU A 121 3.73 13.31 -13.34
C LEU A 121 3.94 13.64 -14.82
N LYS A 122 5.09 13.31 -15.41
CA LYS A 122 5.37 13.48 -16.84
C LYS A 122 4.35 12.74 -17.71
N LYS A 123 4.00 11.52 -17.33
CA LYS A 123 3.07 10.67 -18.07
C LYS A 123 1.62 11.14 -17.96
N ASN A 124 1.17 11.42 -16.75
CA ASN A 124 -0.26 11.63 -16.47
C ASN A 124 -0.68 13.12 -16.49
N PHE A 125 0.28 14.02 -16.31
CA PHE A 125 0.07 15.47 -16.26
C PHE A 125 1.19 16.22 -17.04
N PRO A 126 1.43 15.91 -18.33
CA PRO A 126 2.57 16.43 -19.08
C PRO A 126 2.60 17.96 -19.17
N GLU A 127 1.46 18.60 -19.44
CA GLU A 127 1.38 20.07 -19.54
C GLU A 127 1.63 20.77 -18.21
N GLU A 128 1.05 20.24 -17.13
CA GLU A 128 1.26 20.72 -15.77
C GLU A 128 2.70 20.52 -15.34
N TYR A 129 3.28 19.36 -15.62
CA TYR A 129 4.67 19.06 -15.32
C TYR A 129 5.61 20.08 -15.98
N GLN A 130 5.38 20.46 -17.25
CA GLN A 130 6.15 21.50 -17.93
C GLN A 130 5.99 22.89 -17.28
N LYS A 131 4.80 23.23 -16.80
CA LYS A 131 4.56 24.48 -16.06
C LYS A 131 5.26 24.46 -14.70
N MET A 132 5.21 23.34 -13.98
CA MET A 132 5.91 23.13 -12.71
C MET A 132 7.43 23.30 -12.87
N GLN A 133 8.03 22.94 -14.01
CA GLN A 133 9.46 23.16 -14.25
C GLN A 133 9.87 24.64 -14.25
N LYS A 134 8.94 25.54 -14.59
CA LYS A 134 9.19 26.99 -14.67
C LYS A 134 9.00 27.71 -13.34
N ILE A 135 8.45 27.03 -12.35
CA ILE A 135 8.11 27.59 -11.04
C ILE A 135 9.04 26.97 -10.00
N ARG A 136 9.76 27.81 -9.26
CA ARG A 136 10.73 27.32 -8.26
C ARG A 136 10.04 26.61 -7.10
N LYS A 137 8.93 27.16 -6.60
CA LYS A 137 8.15 26.63 -5.48
C LYS A 137 6.66 26.79 -5.76
N GLY A 138 5.88 25.73 -5.57
CA GLY A 138 4.46 25.79 -5.90
C GLY A 138 3.60 24.66 -5.34
N LYS A 139 2.29 24.78 -5.60
CA LYS A 139 1.25 23.79 -5.31
C LYS A 139 0.53 23.41 -6.61
N PHE A 140 0.25 22.13 -6.80
CA PHE A 140 -0.51 21.58 -7.93
C PHE A 140 -1.69 20.81 -7.39
N GLU A 141 -2.88 21.10 -7.91
CA GLU A 141 -4.12 20.42 -7.54
C GLU A 141 -4.93 20.06 -8.79
N VAL A 142 -5.53 18.87 -8.80
CA VAL A 142 -6.40 18.42 -9.90
C VAL A 142 -7.39 17.35 -9.44
N PRO A 143 -8.65 17.39 -9.89
CA PRO A 143 -9.55 16.25 -9.74
C PRO A 143 -9.00 15.01 -10.45
N ALA A 144 -8.89 13.91 -9.72
CA ALA A 144 -8.24 12.69 -10.17
C ALA A 144 -8.97 11.42 -9.71
N THR A 145 -8.70 10.31 -10.38
CA THR A 145 -9.04 8.97 -9.93
C THR A 145 -7.78 8.21 -9.54
N VAL A 146 -7.87 7.36 -8.52
CA VAL A 146 -6.75 6.53 -8.06
C VAL A 146 -7.21 5.10 -7.79
N LYS A 147 -6.41 4.12 -8.23
CA LYS A 147 -6.60 2.70 -7.89
C LYS A 147 -5.60 2.27 -6.83
N ILE A 148 -6.10 1.87 -5.67
CA ILE A 148 -5.31 1.52 -4.49
C ILE A 148 -5.27 0.01 -4.29
N LYS A 149 -4.08 -0.51 -3.96
CA LYS A 149 -3.85 -1.93 -3.65
C LYS A 149 -3.66 -2.24 -2.16
N LYS A 150 -3.10 -1.30 -1.42
CA LYS A 150 -2.77 -1.44 0.00
C LYS A 150 -3.01 -0.10 0.68
N VAL A 151 -3.57 -0.13 1.87
CA VAL A 151 -3.66 1.02 2.76
C VAL A 151 -3.02 0.64 4.09
N LEU A 152 -2.16 1.49 4.62
CA LEU A 152 -1.43 1.26 5.85
C LEU A 152 -1.41 2.53 6.69
N PRO A 153 -1.83 2.48 7.97
CA PRO A 153 -1.64 3.56 8.91
C PRO A 153 -0.21 3.48 9.44
N TYR A 154 0.45 4.63 9.53
CA TYR A 154 1.69 4.79 10.26
C TYR A 154 1.43 5.82 11.37
N THR A 155 1.58 5.38 12.61
CA THR A 155 1.36 6.21 13.79
C THR A 155 2.71 6.53 14.40
N GLU A 156 3.00 7.82 14.54
CA GLU A 156 4.17 8.32 15.24
C GLU A 156 3.69 9.39 16.22
N CYS A 157 4.13 9.31 17.47
CA CYS A 157 3.60 10.12 18.57
C CYS A 157 2.05 10.06 18.66
N ASP A 158 1.37 11.18 18.37
CA ASP A 158 -0.07 11.38 18.46
C ASP A 158 -0.75 11.57 17.08
N PHE A 159 -0.01 11.50 15.98
CA PHE A 159 -0.55 11.60 14.63
C PHE A 159 -0.52 10.26 13.90
N THR A 160 -1.47 10.07 12.98
CA THR A 160 -1.49 8.87 12.11
C THR A 160 -1.64 9.29 10.67
N THR A 161 -0.66 8.91 9.86
CA THR A 161 -0.64 9.10 8.41
C THR A 161 -1.16 7.85 7.73
N VAL A 162 -2.06 8.01 6.76
CA VAL A 162 -2.58 6.88 5.98
C VAL A 162 -1.86 6.81 4.64
N TYR A 163 -0.93 5.87 4.52
CA TYR A 163 -0.24 5.58 3.26
C TYR A 163 -1.07 4.65 2.39
N ALA A 164 -1.07 4.92 1.08
CA ALA A 164 -1.83 4.14 0.12
C ALA A 164 -0.97 3.77 -1.09
N TYR A 165 -0.83 2.48 -1.37
CA TYR A 165 -0.13 2.02 -2.55
C TYR A 165 -1.06 2.20 -3.76
N ALA A 166 -0.77 3.23 -4.56
CA ALA A 166 -1.49 3.54 -5.77
C ALA A 166 -0.80 2.89 -6.98
N THR A 167 -1.58 2.18 -7.78
CA THR A 167 -1.10 1.59 -9.05
C THR A 167 -1.53 2.36 -10.27
N GLU A 168 -2.50 3.26 -10.10
CA GLU A 168 -2.97 4.14 -11.15
C GLU A 168 -3.37 5.48 -10.51
N LEU A 169 -2.96 6.57 -11.13
CA LEU A 169 -3.39 7.93 -10.85
C LEU A 169 -3.72 8.60 -12.18
N LYS A 170 -4.95 9.06 -12.37
CA LYS A 170 -5.39 9.68 -13.62
C LYS A 170 -6.17 10.95 -13.36
N ARG A 171 -6.02 11.94 -14.25
CA ARG A 171 -6.91 13.10 -14.27
C ARG A 171 -8.34 12.65 -14.57
N VAL A 172 -9.31 13.22 -13.86
CA VAL A 172 -10.73 13.12 -14.27
C VAL A 172 -10.90 13.82 -15.63
N ALA A 173 -11.58 13.18 -16.58
CA ALA A 173 -11.78 13.73 -17.92
C ALA A 173 -12.41 15.13 -17.87
N GLY A 174 -11.82 16.08 -18.60
CA GLY A 174 -12.28 17.48 -18.64
C GLY A 174 -11.97 18.30 -17.37
N ALA A 175 -11.39 17.72 -16.33
CA ALA A 175 -11.06 18.45 -15.12
C ALA A 175 -9.93 19.46 -15.34
N LYS A 176 -10.11 20.66 -14.82
CA LYS A 176 -9.10 21.72 -14.85
C LYS A 176 -8.12 21.54 -13.69
N SER A 177 -6.84 21.66 -13.99
CA SER A 177 -5.78 21.72 -13.00
C SER A 177 -5.62 23.14 -12.46
N LYS A 178 -5.11 23.25 -11.23
CA LYS A 178 -4.70 24.51 -10.62
C LYS A 178 -3.23 24.40 -10.23
N ILE A 179 -2.42 25.33 -10.73
CA ILE A 179 -1.01 25.50 -10.34
C ILE A 179 -0.89 26.87 -9.68
N THR A 180 -0.27 26.94 -8.51
CA THR A 180 -0.05 28.17 -7.75
C THR A 180 1.42 28.28 -7.40
N GLU A 181 2.07 29.36 -7.84
CA GLU A 181 3.43 29.72 -7.43
C GLU A 181 3.40 30.31 -6.02
N ILE A 182 4.28 29.82 -5.15
CA ILE A 182 4.46 30.33 -3.79
C ILE A 182 5.67 31.27 -3.81
N LYS A 183 5.44 32.55 -3.52
CA LYS A 183 6.53 33.53 -3.36
C LYS A 183 7.17 33.37 -1.99
N THR A 184 8.49 33.21 -1.94
CA THR A 184 9.29 33.13 -0.71
C THR A 184 9.21 34.44 0.07
N LYS A 185 8.33 34.51 1.09
CA LYS A 185 8.51 35.47 2.20
C LYS A 185 9.49 34.84 3.22
N LYS A 186 10.27 35.66 3.92
CA LYS A 186 11.27 35.23 4.91
C LYS A 186 10.66 34.32 6.00
N SER A 187 10.88 33.01 5.82
CA SER A 187 11.15 31.91 6.76
C SER A 187 10.50 31.78 8.16
N LYS A 188 9.64 32.67 8.67
CA LYS A 188 9.09 32.50 10.04
C LYS A 188 7.59 32.22 10.15
N ASP A 189 6.82 32.39 9.08
CA ASP A 189 5.34 32.34 9.17
C ASP A 189 4.69 31.19 8.36
N PHE A 190 5.45 30.15 7.95
CA PHE A 190 4.99 29.22 6.89
C PHE A 190 4.51 27.83 7.31
N GLU A 191 4.54 27.49 8.60
CA GLU A 191 3.93 26.22 9.05
C GLU A 191 2.40 26.21 8.89
N GLU A 192 1.75 27.37 8.71
CA GLU A 192 0.28 27.49 8.72
C GLU A 192 -0.43 27.14 7.40
N GLU A 193 0.26 27.04 6.26
CA GLU A 193 -0.40 26.92 4.94
C GLU A 193 -0.31 25.53 4.28
N PHE A 194 0.23 24.56 5.00
CA PHE A 194 0.20 23.15 4.65
C PHE A 194 -0.92 22.49 5.45
N SER A 195 -1.73 21.63 4.80
CA SER A 195 -2.70 20.79 5.52
C SER A 195 -1.94 20.09 6.64
N ASN A 196 -2.26 20.37 7.89
CA ASN A 196 -1.54 19.82 9.03
C ASN A 196 -1.77 18.30 9.09
N LEU A 197 -0.90 17.53 8.43
CA LEU A 197 -0.91 16.06 8.45
C LEU A 197 -0.69 15.53 9.88
N ASN A 198 -0.15 16.36 10.76
CA ASN A 198 0.14 16.03 12.15
C ASN A 198 -1.08 16.25 13.06
N GLU A 199 -2.26 16.60 12.54
CA GLU A 199 -3.48 16.56 13.34
C GLU A 199 -3.77 15.11 13.77
N PRO A 200 -4.14 14.85 15.05
CA PRO A 200 -4.43 13.50 15.52
C PRO A 200 -5.47 12.79 14.64
N PHE A 201 -5.12 11.61 14.13
CA PHE A 201 -6.04 10.73 13.41
C PHE A 201 -6.33 9.53 14.30
N ASP A 202 -7.46 9.60 15.00
CA ASP A 202 -7.85 8.58 15.96
C ASP A 202 -8.43 7.34 15.24
N LEU A 203 -7.61 6.30 15.14
CA LEU A 203 -8.01 4.99 14.68
C LEU A 203 -8.94 4.36 15.72
N LYS A 204 -10.26 4.36 15.45
CA LYS A 204 -11.20 3.72 16.39
C LYS A 204 -10.92 2.22 16.49
N LYS A 205 -10.91 1.73 17.72
CA LYS A 205 -10.80 0.31 18.03
C LYS A 205 -12.17 -0.36 17.98
N TYR A 206 -12.21 -1.57 17.44
CA TYR A 206 -13.37 -2.44 17.45
C TYR A 206 -12.98 -3.83 17.90
N GLU A 207 -13.88 -4.51 18.60
CA GLU A 207 -13.76 -5.93 18.87
C GLU A 207 -14.51 -6.73 17.80
N ILE A 208 -13.90 -7.79 17.30
CA ILE A 208 -14.58 -8.73 16.40
C ILE A 208 -15.64 -9.50 17.20
N SER A 209 -16.89 -9.37 16.74
CA SER A 209 -18.06 -9.95 17.40
C SER A 209 -19.01 -10.50 16.34
N SER A 210 -18.68 -11.69 15.84
CA SER A 210 -19.46 -12.42 14.84
C SER A 210 -20.24 -13.56 15.49
N LYS A 211 -21.41 -13.88 14.93
CA LYS A 211 -22.25 -15.02 15.39
C LYS A 211 -21.55 -16.37 15.24
N ASP A 212 -20.67 -16.48 14.25
CA ASP A 212 -19.98 -17.73 13.91
C ASP A 212 -18.71 -17.97 14.73
N GLY A 213 -18.39 -17.07 15.67
CA GLY A 213 -17.16 -17.13 16.48
C GLY A 213 -15.92 -16.55 15.79
N TYR A 214 -16.03 -16.15 14.53
CA TYR A 214 -14.97 -15.55 13.74
C TYR A 214 -15.52 -14.66 12.61
N THR A 215 -14.64 -13.86 12.01
CA THR A 215 -14.93 -13.07 10.81
C THR A 215 -13.97 -13.38 9.67
N ASN A 216 -14.44 -13.22 8.44
CA ASN A 216 -13.62 -13.33 7.25
C ASN A 216 -13.19 -11.94 6.81
N LEU A 217 -11.88 -11.73 6.66
CA LEU A 217 -11.34 -10.55 5.98
C LEU A 217 -11.52 -10.73 4.48
N ARG A 218 -12.01 -9.69 3.83
CA ARG A 218 -12.35 -9.72 2.42
C ARG A 218 -11.51 -8.75 1.61
N GLU A 219 -11.19 -9.12 0.38
CA GLU A 219 -10.37 -8.27 -0.50
C GLU A 219 -11.08 -6.97 -0.88
N LYS A 220 -12.40 -7.03 -1.10
CA LYS A 220 -13.24 -5.90 -1.51
C LYS A 220 -14.44 -5.77 -0.56
N PRO A 221 -15.05 -4.58 -0.42
CA PRO A 221 -16.16 -4.30 0.49
C PRO A 221 -17.50 -4.91 0.00
N THR A 222 -17.54 -6.23 -0.14
CA THR A 222 -18.70 -6.99 -0.61
C THR A 222 -18.62 -8.44 -0.12
N THR A 223 -19.76 -9.08 0.12
CA THR A 223 -19.83 -10.48 0.55
C THR A 223 -19.37 -11.48 -0.51
N ASN A 224 -19.31 -11.05 -1.78
CA ASN A 224 -18.93 -11.91 -2.91
C ASN A 224 -17.43 -11.88 -3.22
N SER A 225 -16.65 -11.02 -2.53
CA SER A 225 -15.21 -10.94 -2.77
C SER A 225 -14.47 -12.07 -2.08
N ARG A 226 -13.28 -12.37 -2.61
CA ARG A 226 -12.36 -13.38 -2.08
C ARG A 226 -12.06 -13.11 -0.60
N ILE A 227 -12.09 -14.19 0.19
CA ILE A 227 -11.62 -14.18 1.57
C ILE A 227 -10.10 -14.19 1.54
N VAL A 228 -9.47 -13.18 2.15
CA VAL A 228 -8.01 -13.02 2.19
C VAL A 228 -7.42 -13.50 3.51
N SER A 229 -8.20 -13.52 4.59
CA SER A 229 -7.80 -14.04 5.89
C SER A 229 -9.01 -14.25 6.80
N LYS A 230 -8.79 -14.78 7.99
CA LYS A 230 -9.80 -15.02 9.03
C LYS A 230 -9.26 -14.52 10.37
N MET A 231 -10.12 -13.89 11.15
CA MET A 231 -9.82 -13.42 12.50
C MET A 231 -10.89 -13.90 13.46
N ASP A 232 -10.48 -14.31 14.65
CA ASP A 232 -11.39 -14.83 15.68
C ASP A 232 -12.11 -13.71 16.41
N ASN A 233 -13.23 -14.05 17.07
CA ASN A 233 -13.89 -13.10 17.97
C ASN A 233 -12.97 -12.66 19.11
N ARG A 234 -13.27 -11.50 19.69
CA ARG A 234 -12.50 -10.84 20.77
C ARG A 234 -11.16 -10.24 20.33
N THR A 235 -10.71 -10.49 19.09
CA THR A 235 -9.60 -9.73 18.53
C THR A 235 -9.98 -8.25 18.44
N VAL A 236 -9.13 -7.39 18.98
CA VAL A 236 -9.29 -5.93 18.90
C VAL A 236 -8.56 -5.43 17.67
N VAL A 237 -9.29 -4.85 16.73
CA VAL A 237 -8.77 -4.34 15.47
C VAL A 237 -8.92 -2.83 15.37
N LYS A 238 -7.98 -2.19 14.69
CA LYS A 238 -8.07 -0.79 14.29
C LYS A 238 -8.60 -0.71 12.86
N TYR A 239 -9.61 0.12 12.61
CA TYR A 239 -10.08 0.39 11.26
C TYR A 239 -9.41 1.64 10.68
N ILE A 240 -9.15 1.63 9.38
CA ILE A 240 -8.41 2.71 8.71
C ILE A 240 -9.31 3.51 7.77
N THR A 241 -10.13 2.79 7.01
CA THR A 241 -11.03 3.38 6.01
C THR A 241 -12.33 2.58 5.99
N LYS A 242 -13.39 3.21 5.51
CA LYS A 242 -14.68 2.55 5.29
C LYS A 242 -15.22 2.83 3.90
N SER A 243 -15.90 1.84 3.34
CA SER A 243 -16.68 1.96 2.12
C SER A 243 -18.08 1.44 2.41
N GLY A 244 -19.03 2.37 2.58
CA GLY A 244 -20.35 2.05 3.14
C GLY A 244 -20.23 1.39 4.51
N ASP A 245 -20.79 0.19 4.63
CA ASP A 245 -20.82 -0.61 5.86
C ASP A 245 -19.60 -1.53 6.04
N TRP A 246 -18.60 -1.41 5.19
CA TRP A 246 -17.39 -2.23 5.23
C TRP A 246 -16.19 -1.43 5.72
N TYR A 247 -15.51 -1.94 6.73
CA TYR A 247 -14.34 -1.32 7.34
C TYR A 247 -13.09 -2.09 6.93
N TYR A 248 -12.11 -1.39 6.37
CA TYR A 248 -10.81 -1.96 6.09
C TYR A 248 -9.97 -1.92 7.37
N ILE A 249 -9.50 -3.09 7.79
CA ILE A 249 -8.60 -3.24 8.94
C ILE A 249 -7.20 -3.60 8.45
N PHE A 250 -6.21 -3.22 9.25
CA PHE A 250 -4.83 -3.67 9.12
C PHE A 250 -4.33 -3.97 10.53
N ASP A 251 -3.75 -5.14 10.69
CA ASP A 251 -3.13 -5.57 11.92
C ASP A 251 -1.88 -6.40 11.60
N VAL A 252 -0.90 -6.38 12.51
CA VAL A 252 0.38 -7.05 12.31
C VAL A 252 0.72 -7.82 13.57
N GLU A 253 0.90 -9.12 13.43
CA GLU A 253 1.32 -10.01 14.49
C GLU A 253 2.80 -10.37 14.25
N TYR A 254 3.68 -9.88 15.13
CA TYR A 254 5.12 -10.14 15.04
C TYR A 254 5.49 -11.43 15.78
N PRO A 255 6.52 -12.17 15.33
CA PRO A 255 7.07 -13.29 16.10
C PRO A 255 7.43 -12.89 17.51
N ASP A 256 6.86 -13.58 18.49
CA ASP A 256 7.27 -13.50 19.88
C ASP A 256 7.34 -14.90 20.51
N GLU A 257 7.91 -14.99 21.71
CA GLU A 257 8.07 -16.26 22.43
C GLU A 257 6.72 -16.93 22.74
N SER A 258 5.61 -16.18 22.74
CA SER A 258 4.27 -16.62 23.12
C SER A 258 3.42 -17.11 21.95
N ASN A 259 3.66 -16.63 20.73
CA ASN A 259 2.77 -16.83 19.58
C ASN A 259 3.27 -17.84 18.53
N LYS A 260 4.46 -18.45 18.73
CA LYS A 260 5.06 -19.49 17.87
C LYS A 260 5.19 -19.09 16.39
N LEU A 261 5.02 -17.82 16.04
CA LEU A 261 5.17 -17.36 14.66
C LEU A 261 6.65 -17.40 14.29
N THR A 262 6.95 -17.92 13.09
CA THR A 262 8.32 -17.90 12.56
C THR A 262 8.61 -16.69 11.69
N LYS A 263 7.57 -15.92 11.36
CA LYS A 263 7.64 -14.68 10.57
C LYS A 263 6.44 -13.80 10.88
N THR A 264 6.58 -12.50 10.66
CA THR A 264 5.50 -11.52 10.79
C THR A 264 4.31 -11.92 9.94
N LYS A 265 3.11 -11.81 10.53
CA LYS A 265 1.85 -12.12 9.87
C LYS A 265 1.00 -10.87 9.79
N GLU A 266 0.77 -10.40 8.58
CA GLU A 266 -0.15 -9.29 8.33
C GLU A 266 -1.58 -9.80 8.17
N TYR A 267 -2.51 -9.12 8.83
CA TYR A 267 -3.94 -9.28 8.62
C TYR A 267 -4.49 -8.00 8.03
N ARG A 268 -5.02 -8.09 6.81
CA ARG A 268 -5.59 -6.93 6.13
C ARG A 268 -6.79 -7.31 5.28
N GLY A 269 -7.79 -6.44 5.25
CA GLY A 269 -8.99 -6.63 4.43
C GLY A 269 -10.22 -5.96 5.02
N PHE A 270 -11.33 -6.06 4.31
CA PHE A 270 -12.62 -5.52 4.69
C PHE A 270 -13.40 -6.48 5.59
N ILE A 271 -14.00 -5.93 6.65
CA ILE A 271 -14.96 -6.57 7.54
C ILE A 271 -16.27 -5.77 7.49
N HIS A 272 -17.41 -6.45 7.47
CA HIS A 272 -18.70 -5.76 7.55
C HIS A 272 -18.97 -5.29 8.98
N LYS A 273 -19.50 -4.07 9.16
CA LYS A 273 -19.73 -3.44 10.47
C LYS A 273 -20.57 -4.29 11.42
N SER A 274 -21.44 -5.16 10.91
CA SER A 274 -22.28 -6.05 11.73
C SER A 274 -21.50 -7.14 12.45
N GLN A 275 -20.23 -7.35 12.10
CA GLN A 275 -19.32 -8.31 12.73
C GLN A 275 -18.35 -7.61 13.70
N LEU A 276 -18.59 -6.33 14.00
CA LEU A 276 -17.76 -5.49 14.85
C LEU A 276 -18.61 -4.90 15.97
N LYS A 277 -18.03 -4.84 17.17
CA LYS A 277 -18.55 -4.10 18.32
C LYS A 277 -17.57 -2.98 18.64
N LYS A 278 -18.07 -1.79 18.98
CA LYS A 278 -17.20 -0.69 19.44
C LYS A 278 -16.43 -1.16 20.68
N TYR A 279 -15.11 -1.04 20.65
CA TYR A 279 -14.27 -1.38 21.79
C TYR A 279 -14.28 -0.24 22.81
N THR A 280 -14.34 -0.59 24.09
CA THR A 280 -14.26 0.32 25.23
C THR A 280 -13.12 -0.17 26.11
N ASP A 281 -12.09 0.65 26.27
CA ASP A 281 -10.94 0.38 27.16
C ASP A 281 -11.39 0.25 28.63
#